data_AF-A0A4U9D4U2-F1
#
_entry.id   AF-A0A4U9D4U2-F1
#
_cell.length_a   1.000
_cell.length_b   1.000
_cell.length_c   1.000
_cell.angle_alpha   90.00
_cell.angle_beta   90.00
_cell.angle_gamma   90.00
#
_symmetry.space_group_name_H-M   'P 1'
#
loop_
_entity.id
_entity.type
_entity.pdbx_description
1 polymer ?
#
loop_
_entity_poly.entity_id
_entity_poly.type
_entity_poly.pdbx_seq_one_letter_code
_entity_poly.pdbx_strand_id
1 'polypeptide(L)' 'MENGEIQYPVSEITIAGNLKDMWRNIVTVADDIEMRSNIQCGSVLLPEMKIAGQ' A
#
# COMPACT_ATOMS: atom_id res chain seq x y z
N MET A 1 1.54 3.50 -10.41
CA MET A 1 2.74 4.31 -10.71
C MET A 1 3.52 3.58 -11.77
N GLU A 2 4.16 4.33 -12.66
CA GLU A 2 5.07 3.79 -13.67
C GLU A 2 6.31 4.67 -13.66
N ASN A 3 7.50 4.06 -13.67
CA ASN A 3 8.78 4.76 -13.54
C ASN A 3 8.89 5.69 -12.30
N GLY A 4 8.17 5.37 -11.22
CA GLY A 4 8.17 6.18 -9.99
C GLY A 4 7.24 7.40 -10.02
N GLU A 5 6.46 7.58 -11.10
CA GLU A 5 5.57 8.72 -11.26
C GLU A 5 4.10 8.31 -11.19
N ILE A 6 3.27 9.18 -10.60
CA ILE A 6 1.82 9.05 -10.58
C ILE A 6 1.29 9.36 -11.98
N GLN A 7 0.48 8.44 -12.53
CA GLN A 7 -0.05 8.57 -13.88
C GLN A 7 -1.46 9.18 -13.89
N TYR A 8 -2.40 8.53 -13.21
CA TYR A 8 -3.79 8.97 -13.08
C TYR A 8 -4.42 8.32 -11.84
N PRO A 9 -5.50 8.90 -11.28
CA PRO A 9 -6.24 8.28 -10.17
C PRO A 9 -6.93 6.98 -10.63
N VAL A 10 -6.99 6.00 -9.73
CA VAL A 10 -7.69 4.72 -9.96
C VAL A 10 -8.80 4.55 -8.93
N SER A 11 -9.91 3.94 -9.34
CA SER A 11 -11.07 3.63 -8.52
C SER A 11 -11.74 2.34 -9.00
N GLU A 12 -12.73 1.84 -8.26
CA GLU A 12 -13.47 0.60 -8.61
C GLU A 12 -12.61 -0.66 -8.73
N ILE A 13 -11.50 -0.70 -7.97
CA ILE A 13 -10.61 -1.86 -7.87
C ILE A 13 -10.69 -2.51 -6.48
N THR A 14 -10.38 -3.80 -6.41
CA THR A 14 -10.24 -4.56 -5.16
C THR A 14 -8.80 -5.06 -5.01
N ILE A 15 -8.28 -4.99 -3.79
CA ILE A 15 -7.01 -5.62 -3.40
C ILE A 15 -7.29 -6.86 -2.55
N ALA A 16 -6.56 -7.96 -2.79
CA ALA A 16 -6.71 -9.21 -2.05
C ALA A 16 -5.34 -9.81 -1.68
N GLY A 17 -5.29 -10.44 -0.51
CA GLY A 17 -4.09 -11.08 0.04
C GLY A 17 -4.35 -11.70 1.42
N ASN A 18 -3.34 -12.32 2.01
CA ASN A 18 -3.38 -12.85 3.37
C ASN A 18 -2.57 -11.93 4.31
N LEU A 19 -3.15 -11.55 5.46
CA LEU A 19 -2.50 -10.64 6.41
C LEU A 19 -1.14 -11.15 6.94
N LYS A 20 -1.01 -12.47 7.15
CA LYS A 20 0.25 -13.07 7.62
C LYS A 20 1.38 -12.84 6.62
N ASP A 21 1.08 -12.99 5.34
CA ASP A 21 2.05 -12.81 4.26
C ASP A 21 2.31 -11.32 4.01
N MET A 22 1.28 -10.48 4.07
CA MET A 22 1.42 -9.02 3.94
C MET A 22 2.36 -8.46 5.01
N TRP A 23 2.10 -8.75 6.29
CA TRP A 23 2.93 -8.22 7.38
C TRP A 23 4.35 -8.75 7.38
N ARG A 24 4.55 -10.03 7.05
CA ARG A 24 5.88 -10.64 7.04
C ARG A 24 6.76 -10.10 5.92
N ASN A 25 6.16 -9.64 4.82
CA ASN A 25 6.87 -9.21 3.63
C ASN A 25 6.83 -7.69 3.39
N ILE A 26 6.53 -6.87 4.41
CA ILE A 26 6.66 -5.41 4.29
C ILE A 26 8.09 -5.06 3.87
N VAL A 27 8.23 -4.28 2.80
CA VAL A 27 9.54 -3.86 2.28
C VAL A 27 10.07 -2.67 3.07
N THR A 28 9.21 -1.68 3.32
CA THR A 28 9.56 -0.49 4.11
C THR A 28 8.33 0.17 4.72
N VAL A 29 8.55 0.95 5.77
CA VAL A 29 7.63 1.96 6.30
C VAL A 29 8.34 3.31 6.16
N ALA A 30 7.69 4.26 5.49
CA ALA A 30 8.26 5.57 5.23
C ALA A 30 8.16 6.54 6.43
N ASP A 31 8.82 7.68 6.34
CA ASP A 31 8.91 8.72 7.37
C ASP A 31 7.78 9.77 7.31
N ASP A 32 6.82 9.58 6.40
CA ASP A 32 5.62 10.39 6.18
C ASP A 32 4.48 10.06 7.18
N ILE A 33 4.80 10.17 8.47
CA ILE A 33 3.92 9.72 9.57
C ILE A 33 2.61 10.53 9.63
N GLU A 34 1.46 9.84 9.61
CA GLU A 34 0.15 10.43 9.93
C GLU A 34 0.00 10.59 11.46
N MET A 35 -0.09 11.83 11.93
CA MET A 35 -0.07 12.16 13.38
C MET A 35 -1.46 12.40 13.99
N ARG A 36 -2.52 12.45 13.18
CA ARG A 36 -3.89 12.78 13.63
C ARG A 36 -4.69 11.55 14.07
N SER A 37 -4.14 10.36 13.86
CA SER A 37 -4.77 9.07 14.20
C SER A 37 -4.16 8.44 15.45
N ASN A 38 -4.91 7.55 16.11
CA ASN A 38 -4.40 6.80 17.27
C ASN A 38 -3.22 5.87 16.91
N ILE A 39 -3.24 5.30 15.70
CA ILE A 39 -2.11 4.58 15.13
C ILE A 39 -1.33 5.57 14.27
N GLN A 40 -0.05 5.77 14.61
CA GLN A 40 0.84 6.67 13.90
C GLN A 40 1.86 5.85 13.11
N CYS A 41 1.72 5.82 11.79
CA CYS A 41 2.65 5.18 10.88
C CYS A 41 2.75 5.96 9.57
N GLY A 42 3.86 5.79 8.86
CA GLY A 42 4.00 6.27 7.49
C GLY A 42 3.43 5.28 6.47
N SER A 43 3.66 5.59 5.20
CA SER A 43 3.29 4.75 4.06
C SER A 43 3.98 3.39 4.13
N VAL A 44 3.25 2.32 3.79
CA VAL A 44 3.73 0.92 3.84
C VAL A 44 3.85 0.37 2.42
N LEU A 45 5.04 -0.11 2.06
CA LEU A 45 5.26 -0.79 0.78
C LEU A 45 5.12 -2.30 0.93
N LEU A 46 4.09 -2.87 0.30
CA LEU A 46 3.93 -4.32 0.10
C LEU A 46 4.44 -4.71 -1.28
N PRO A 47 5.18 -5.82 -1.41
CA PRO A 47 5.84 -6.20 -2.67
C PRO A 47 4.82 -6.71 -3.70
N GLU A 48 3.75 -7.36 -3.25
CA GLU A 48 2.72 -7.90 -4.13
C GLU A 48 1.36 -7.98 -3.43
N MET A 49 0.32 -7.71 -4.20
CA MET A 49 -1.08 -7.98 -3.85
C MET A 49 -1.84 -8.35 -5.12
N LYS A 50 -2.89 -9.16 -5.00
CA LYS A 50 -3.80 -9.39 -6.13
C LYS A 50 -4.70 -8.17 -6.31
N ILE A 51 -4.65 -7.55 -7.47
CA ILE A 51 -5.55 -6.47 -7.86
C ILE A 51 -6.62 -7.05 -8.80
N ALA A 52 -7.88 -6.75 -8.53
CA ALA A 52 -9.02 -7.09 -9.37
C ALA A 52 -9.77 -5.82 -9.78
N GLY A 53 -10.15 -5.74 -11.05
CA GLY A 53 -10.80 -4.61 -11.72
C GLY A 53 -10.98 -4.96 -13.20
N GLN A 54 -11.68 -4.12 -13.96
CA GLN A 54 -11.73 -4.24 -15.43
C GLN A 54 -10.48 -3.65 -16.08
#